data_AF-A0AA41AU67-F1
#
_entry.id   AF-A0AA41AU67-F1
#
_cell.length_a   1.000
_cell.length_b   1.000
_cell.length_c   1.000
_cell.angle_alpha   90.00
_cell.angle_beta   90.00
_cell.angle_gamma   90.00
#
_symmetry.space_group_name_H-M   'P 1'
#
loop_
_entity.id
_entity.type
_entity.pdbx_description
1 polymer ?
#
loop_
_entity_poly.entity_id
_entity_poly.type
_entity_poly.pdbx_seq_one_letter_code
_entity_poly.pdbx_strand_id
1 'polypeptide(L)'
;MIVIDCTGTLVLPAAADFTTPHAGATLTPGQRADIAVLRLADTPGTPAGAIPARGTHLDILLTGGQVHLYDGRPLDTASTTGQAPEGEPAHDPAHPFLGVWVDDNDFVRQELLPDGRYDEARGNRPSAYQGRYWITGNRIDYLDDLGFWAFGEFRDGHLHHAGYRFTRR
;
A
#
# COMPACT_ATOMS: atom_id res chain seq x y z
N MET A 1 -2.23 10.55 -4.30
CA MET A 1 -1.88 9.13 -4.06
C MET A 1 -0.54 8.86 -4.71
N ILE A 2 0.45 8.33 -3.99
CA ILE A 2 1.74 7.93 -4.57
C ILE A 2 1.79 6.40 -4.54
N VAL A 3 1.77 5.78 -5.72
CA VAL A 3 2.00 4.34 -5.88
C VAL A 3 3.44 4.17 -6.34
N ILE A 4 4.18 3.31 -5.65
CA ILE A 4 5.60 3.09 -5.90
C ILE A 4 5.75 1.62 -6.28
N ASP A 5 6.33 1.36 -7.46
CA ASP A 5 6.79 0.03 -7.81
C ASP A 5 8.06 -0.29 -7.02
N CYS A 6 7.94 -1.22 -6.07
CA CYS A 6 9.03 -1.69 -5.24
C CYS A 6 9.60 -3.05 -5.73
N THR A 7 9.35 -3.42 -6.99
CA THR A 7 9.92 -4.65 -7.56
C THR A 7 11.44 -4.58 -7.54
N GLY A 8 12.10 -5.60 -6.99
CA GLY A 8 13.55 -5.62 -6.86
C GLY A 8 14.10 -4.61 -5.85
N THR A 9 13.28 -4.15 -4.90
CA THR A 9 13.74 -3.27 -3.81
C THR A 9 13.56 -3.93 -2.45
N LEU A 10 14.32 -3.44 -1.47
CA LEU A 10 14.17 -3.73 -0.07
C LEU A 10 13.49 -2.53 0.60
N VAL A 11 12.35 -2.77 1.24
CA VAL A 11 11.58 -1.75 1.96
C VAL A 11 11.78 -1.94 3.46
N LEU A 12 12.27 -0.91 4.14
CA LEU A 12 12.57 -0.93 5.57
C LEU A 12 12.01 0.31 6.27
N PRO A 13 11.77 0.26 7.58
CA PRO A 13 11.57 1.48 8.37
C PRO A 13 12.82 2.36 8.30
N ALA A 14 12.65 3.66 8.04
CA ALA A 14 13.77 4.60 7.89
C ALA A 14 14.56 4.80 9.19
N ALA A 15 13.92 4.59 10.35
CA ALA A 15 14.52 4.76 11.68
C ALA A 15 14.90 3.43 12.36
N ALA A 16 15.09 2.35 11.59
CA ALA A 16 15.45 1.07 12.18
C ALA A 16 16.87 1.10 12.77
N ASP A 17 16.98 0.86 14.09
CA ASP A 17 18.24 0.56 14.75
C ASP A 17 18.48 -0.96 14.75
N PHE A 18 19.44 -1.41 13.93
CA PHE A 18 19.83 -2.82 13.84
C PHE A 18 20.94 -3.21 14.81
N THR A 19 21.50 -2.24 15.55
CA THR A 19 22.59 -2.48 16.51
C THR A 19 22.07 -2.85 17.88
N THR A 20 20.84 -2.45 18.20
CA THR A 20 20.17 -2.77 19.47
C THR A 20 19.15 -3.90 19.25
N PRO A 21 19.34 -5.07 19.88
CA PRO A 21 18.37 -6.16 19.80
C PRO A 21 16.98 -5.70 20.25
N HIS A 22 15.94 -6.07 19.51
CA HIS A 22 14.53 -5.76 19.79
C HIS A 22 14.14 -4.26 19.76
N ALA A 23 15.04 -3.34 19.37
CA ALA A 23 14.73 -1.92 19.17
C ALA A 23 14.28 -1.60 17.73
N GLY A 24 13.72 -2.58 17.03
CA GLY A 24 13.32 -2.44 15.63
C GLY A 24 12.12 -1.52 15.46
N ALA A 25 12.22 -0.58 14.53
CA ALA A 25 11.05 0.01 13.92
C ALA A 25 10.33 -1.05 13.04
N THR A 26 9.03 -0.89 12.82
CA THR A 26 8.23 -1.82 12.00
C THR A 26 7.44 -1.05 10.95
N LEU A 27 7.09 -1.71 9.86
CA LEU A 27 6.17 -1.18 8.84
C LEU A 27 4.73 -1.58 9.14
N THR A 28 4.35 -1.55 10.42
CA THR A 28 3.00 -1.94 10.84
C THR A 28 2.01 -0.81 10.50
N PRO A 29 0.82 -1.13 9.96
CA PRO A 29 -0.25 -0.16 9.79
C PRO A 29 -0.51 0.69 11.05
N GLY A 30 -0.81 1.98 10.87
CA GLY A 30 -1.08 2.93 11.96
C GLY A 30 0.17 3.53 12.62
N GLN A 31 1.38 3.09 12.24
CA GLN A 31 2.63 3.74 12.65
C GLN A 31 2.99 4.92 11.74
N ARG A 32 3.95 5.75 12.16
CA ARG A 32 4.47 6.84 11.33
C ARG A 32 5.03 6.27 10.02
N ALA A 33 4.73 6.94 8.92
CA ALA A 33 5.23 6.60 7.59
C ALA A 33 6.69 7.07 7.42
N ASP A 34 7.59 6.41 8.16
CA ASP A 34 9.03 6.56 8.10
C ASP A 34 9.61 5.36 7.36
N ILE A 35 9.81 5.49 6.05
CA ILE A 35 10.07 4.37 5.13
C ILE A 35 11.29 4.69 4.26
N ALA A 36 12.20 3.73 4.15
CA ALA A 36 13.32 3.74 3.22
C ALA A 36 13.14 2.61 2.19
N VAL A 37 13.24 2.95 0.91
CA VAL A 37 13.21 2.00 -0.20
C VAL A 37 14.60 1.95 -0.82
N LEU A 38 15.24 0.78 -0.76
CA LEU A 38 16.59 0.57 -1.28
C LEU A 38 16.54 -0.35 -2.49
N ARG A 39 17.17 0.04 -3.60
CA ARG A 39 17.28 -0.82 -4.78
C ARG A 39 18.18 -2.02 -4.46
N LEU A 40 17.67 -3.23 -4.67
CA LEU A 40 18.51 -4.42 -4.68
C LEU A 40 19.14 -4.51 -6.07
N ALA A 41 20.45 -4.68 -6.12
CA ALA A 41 21.22 -4.46 -7.33
C ALA A 41 21.09 -5.60 -8.37
N ASP A 42 20.14 -6.52 -8.23
CA ASP A 42 20.09 -7.81 -8.93
C ASP A 42 19.58 -7.75 -10.39
N THR A 43 19.97 -6.72 -11.15
CA THR A 43 19.91 -6.78 -12.62
C THR A 43 20.97 -7.79 -13.11
N PRO A 44 20.69 -8.61 -14.15
CA PRO A 44 21.69 -9.53 -14.70
C PRO A 44 23.00 -8.81 -15.04
N GLY A 45 24.11 -9.25 -14.44
CA GLY A 45 25.42 -8.63 -14.59
C GLY A 45 25.91 -7.86 -13.36
N THR A 46 25.08 -7.69 -12.34
CA THR A 46 25.55 -7.13 -11.06
C THR A 46 26.16 -8.23 -10.18
N PRO A 47 27.40 -8.07 -9.70
CA PRO A 47 28.03 -9.08 -8.86
C PRO A 47 27.26 -9.33 -7.55
N ALA A 48 27.35 -10.56 -7.04
CA ALA A 48 26.69 -10.95 -5.81
C ALA A 48 27.15 -10.09 -4.62
N GLY A 49 26.18 -9.45 -3.95
CA GLY A 49 26.40 -8.55 -2.83
C GLY A 49 26.10 -7.09 -3.17
N ALA A 50 25.75 -6.29 -2.15
CA ALA A 50 25.52 -4.87 -2.32
C ALA A 50 26.82 -4.17 -2.78
N ILE A 51 26.96 -3.91 -4.08
CA ILE A 51 28.07 -3.11 -4.59
C ILE A 51 27.66 -1.64 -4.54
N PRO A 52 28.26 -0.81 -3.68
CA PRO A 52 28.01 0.62 -3.67
C PRO A 52 28.60 1.23 -4.94
N ALA A 53 27.78 1.45 -5.96
CA ALA A 53 28.20 2.14 -7.17
C ALA A 53 27.09 3.04 -7.72
N ARG A 54 26.83 4.15 -7.02
CA ARG A 54 26.28 5.46 -7.47
C ARG A 54 25.66 6.19 -6.27
N GLY A 55 26.48 6.79 -5.41
CA GLY A 55 26.04 7.71 -4.34
C GLY A 55 25.27 7.07 -3.18
N THR A 56 24.10 6.46 -3.42
CA THR A 56 23.27 5.75 -2.45
C THR A 56 22.41 4.69 -3.14
N HIS A 57 22.21 3.51 -2.53
CA HIS A 57 21.19 2.53 -2.96
C HIS A 57 19.77 2.93 -2.55
N LEU A 58 19.63 4.05 -1.84
CA LEU A 58 18.34 4.60 -1.39
C LEU A 58 17.65 5.28 -2.57
N ASP A 59 16.57 4.67 -3.04
CA ASP A 59 15.74 5.20 -4.13
C ASP A 59 14.67 6.16 -3.60
N ILE A 60 14.10 5.86 -2.42
CA ILE A 60 13.03 6.66 -1.83
C ILE A 60 13.22 6.76 -0.31
N LEU A 61 13.06 7.99 0.20
CA LEU A 61 13.01 8.26 1.64
C LEU A 61 11.72 9.01 1.97
N LEU A 62 10.92 8.41 2.83
CA LEU A 62 9.75 9.04 3.45
C LEU A 62 10.01 9.22 4.93
N THR A 63 9.76 10.42 5.46
CA THR A 63 9.72 10.65 6.91
C THR A 63 8.50 11.50 7.26
N GLY A 64 7.75 11.08 8.27
CA GLY A 64 6.49 11.72 8.66
C GLY A 64 5.45 11.72 7.54
N GLY A 65 5.51 10.76 6.61
CA GLY A 65 4.64 10.72 5.43
C GLY A 65 4.99 11.71 4.33
N GLN A 66 6.12 12.43 4.42
CA GLN A 66 6.62 13.32 3.37
C GLN A 66 7.76 12.64 2.59
N VAL A 67 7.71 12.71 1.27
CA VAL A 67 8.78 12.19 0.40
C VAL A 67 9.90 13.21 0.32
N HIS A 68 11.10 12.83 0.77
CA HIS A 68 12.29 13.67 0.74
C HIS A 68 13.24 13.30 -0.40
N LEU A 69 13.19 12.05 -0.86
CA LEU A 69 14.05 11.52 -1.90
C LEU A 69 13.21 10.62 -2.81
N TYR A 70 13.35 10.75 -4.13
CA TYR A 70 12.65 9.96 -5.14
C TYR A 70 13.59 9.68 -6.31
N ASP A 71 13.65 8.43 -6.79
CA ASP A 71 14.60 7.96 -7.80
C ASP A 71 16.07 8.35 -7.49
N GLY A 72 16.47 8.26 -6.22
CA GLY A 72 17.82 8.62 -5.80
C GLY A 72 18.08 10.13 -5.71
N ARG A 73 17.08 10.98 -5.98
CA ARG A 73 17.21 12.44 -6.04
C ARG A 73 16.47 13.11 -4.89
N PRO A 74 17.13 14.03 -4.14
CA PRO A 74 16.44 14.87 -3.17
C PRO A 74 15.33 15.67 -3.87
N LEU A 75 14.17 15.73 -3.24
CA LEU A 75 13.11 16.64 -3.62
C LEU A 75 13.28 17.92 -2.80
N ASP A 76 13.42 19.07 -3.49
CA ASP A 76 13.39 20.37 -2.82
C ASP A 76 11.98 20.59 -2.24
N THR A 77 11.90 20.66 -0.90
CA THR A 77 10.66 20.92 -0.15
C THR A 77 9.98 22.24 -0.51
N ALA A 78 10.66 23.12 -1.24
CA ALA A 78 10.11 24.39 -1.73
C ALA A 78 9.26 24.27 -3.01
N SER A 79 9.36 23.16 -3.76
CA SER A 79 8.67 22.99 -5.05
C SER A 79 7.52 21.98 -5.02
N THR A 80 7.27 21.36 -3.87
CA THR A 80 6.15 20.44 -3.68
C THR A 80 4.96 21.17 -3.04
N THR A 81 4.54 22.29 -3.60
CA THR A 81 3.09 22.54 -3.71
C THR A 81 2.55 21.51 -4.70
N GLY A 82 2.52 20.25 -4.24
CA GLY A 82 1.85 19.17 -4.91
C GLY A 82 0.46 19.68 -5.24
N GLN A 83 0.13 19.62 -6.53
CA GLN A 83 -1.20 19.81 -7.07
C GLN A 83 -2.22 19.39 -6.00
N ALA A 84 -3.07 20.34 -5.59
CA ALA A 84 -4.16 20.06 -4.66
C ALA A 84 -4.77 18.72 -5.08
N PRO A 85 -4.95 17.75 -4.15
CA PRO A 85 -5.34 16.41 -4.53
C PRO A 85 -6.48 16.54 -5.51
N GLU A 86 -6.31 16.01 -6.72
CA GLU A 86 -7.46 15.74 -7.58
C GLU A 86 -8.51 15.13 -6.66
N GLY A 87 -9.68 15.77 -6.60
CA GLY A 87 -10.72 15.39 -5.65
C GLY A 87 -10.92 13.88 -5.70
N GLU A 88 -11.24 13.28 -4.55
CA GLU A 88 -11.36 11.82 -4.45
C GLU A 88 -12.14 11.27 -5.66
N PRO A 89 -11.62 10.23 -6.35
CA PRO A 89 -12.25 9.73 -7.56
C PRO A 89 -13.73 9.47 -7.30
N ALA A 90 -14.59 9.98 -8.18
CA ALA A 90 -16.03 9.81 -8.03
C ALA A 90 -16.38 8.32 -8.01
N HIS A 91 -17.21 7.93 -7.04
CA HIS A 91 -17.66 6.56 -6.90
C HIS A 91 -18.91 6.32 -7.77
N ASP A 92 -18.94 5.20 -8.50
CA ASP A 92 -20.13 4.76 -9.25
C ASP A 92 -21.02 3.89 -8.35
N PRO A 93 -22.19 4.38 -7.90
CA PRO A 93 -23.08 3.62 -7.01
C PRO A 93 -23.74 2.43 -7.71
N ALA A 94 -23.53 2.24 -9.01
CA ALA A 94 -24.00 1.09 -9.79
C ALA A 94 -22.85 0.18 -10.24
N HIS A 95 -21.64 0.32 -9.68
CA HIS A 95 -20.49 -0.46 -10.11
C HIS A 95 -20.77 -1.98 -9.98
N PRO A 96 -20.44 -2.80 -11.00
CA PRO A 96 -20.79 -4.22 -11.01
C PRO A 96 -20.15 -5.04 -9.87
N PHE A 97 -19.08 -4.51 -9.26
CA PHE A 97 -18.37 -5.16 -8.15
C PHE A 97 -18.92 -4.83 -6.76
N LEU A 98 -19.97 -4.00 -6.65
CA LEU A 98 -20.62 -3.71 -5.37
C LEU A 98 -21.19 -4.95 -4.69
N GLY A 99 -21.36 -4.88 -3.37
CA GLY A 99 -21.92 -5.95 -2.55
C GLY A 99 -20.88 -6.75 -1.81
N VAL A 100 -21.25 -7.98 -1.46
CA VAL A 100 -20.51 -8.78 -0.48
C VAL A 100 -19.59 -9.78 -1.17
N TRP A 101 -18.34 -9.77 -0.74
CA TRP A 101 -17.26 -10.66 -1.13
C TRP A 101 -16.85 -11.48 0.08
N VAL A 102 -16.79 -12.79 -0.06
CA VAL A 102 -16.50 -13.72 1.04
C VAL A 102 -15.38 -14.65 0.63
N ASP A 103 -14.38 -14.83 1.51
CA ASP A 103 -13.29 -15.78 1.26
C ASP A 103 -13.78 -17.23 1.33
N ASP A 104 -12.93 -18.16 0.88
CA ASP A 104 -13.33 -19.56 0.68
C ASP A 104 -13.81 -20.29 1.95
N ASN A 105 -13.44 -19.79 3.13
CA ASN A 105 -13.79 -20.39 4.42
C ASN A 105 -14.80 -19.56 5.24
N ASP A 106 -15.40 -18.51 4.65
CA ASP A 106 -16.32 -17.58 5.33
C ASP A 106 -15.70 -16.91 6.57
N PHE A 107 -14.37 -16.80 6.58
CA PHE A 107 -13.62 -16.13 7.65
C PHE A 107 -13.52 -14.63 7.42
N VAL A 108 -13.33 -14.19 6.18
CA VAL A 108 -13.27 -12.78 5.81
C VAL A 108 -14.46 -12.43 4.93
N ARG A 109 -15.25 -11.44 5.36
CA ARG A 109 -16.34 -10.86 4.59
C ARG A 109 -16.03 -9.40 4.31
N GLN A 110 -15.90 -9.05 3.05
CA GLN A 110 -15.67 -7.69 2.56
C GLN A 110 -16.91 -7.18 1.83
N GLU A 111 -17.50 -6.10 2.31
CA GLU A 111 -18.66 -5.45 1.69
C GLU A 111 -18.26 -4.13 1.06
N LEU A 112 -18.57 -3.96 -0.22
CA LEU A 112 -18.34 -2.74 -0.99
C LEU A 112 -19.67 -1.99 -1.14
N LEU A 113 -19.79 -0.84 -0.47
CA LEU A 113 -21.02 -0.05 -0.40
C LEU A 113 -21.09 0.98 -1.55
N PRO A 114 -22.29 1.36 -2.02
CA PRO A 114 -22.49 2.30 -3.12
C PRO A 114 -22.07 3.75 -2.83
N ASP A 115 -21.72 4.08 -1.60
CA ASP A 115 -21.23 5.40 -1.19
C ASP A 115 -19.69 5.48 -1.21
N GLY A 116 -19.03 4.44 -1.74
CA GLY A 116 -17.57 4.34 -1.76
C GLY A 116 -16.96 3.90 -0.43
N ARG A 117 -17.78 3.43 0.53
CA ARG A 117 -17.30 2.85 1.80
C ARG A 117 -17.16 1.34 1.72
N TYR A 118 -16.17 0.78 2.40
CA TYR A 118 -16.11 -0.66 2.63
C TYR A 118 -16.20 -1.00 4.11
N ASP A 119 -16.66 -2.22 4.37
CA ASP A 119 -16.63 -2.87 5.68
C ASP A 119 -16.05 -4.27 5.54
N GLU A 120 -15.00 -4.58 6.30
CA GLU A 120 -14.43 -5.92 6.39
C GLU A 120 -14.69 -6.53 7.77
N ALA A 121 -15.34 -7.69 7.81
CA ALA A 121 -15.46 -8.50 9.02
C ALA A 121 -14.51 -9.70 8.96
N ARG A 122 -13.95 -10.08 10.12
CA ARG A 122 -13.07 -11.24 10.27
C ARG A 122 -13.54 -12.15 11.40
N GLY A 123 -14.06 -13.33 11.05
CA GLY A 123 -14.66 -14.27 11.99
C GLY A 123 -15.70 -13.58 12.87
N ASN A 124 -15.47 -13.57 14.18
CA ASN A 124 -16.38 -12.96 15.16
C ASN A 124 -16.16 -11.46 15.38
N ARG A 125 -15.23 -10.83 14.65
CA ARG A 125 -14.98 -9.38 14.74
C ARG A 125 -15.70 -8.68 13.58
N PRO A 126 -16.93 -8.17 13.80
CA PRO A 126 -17.58 -7.32 12.81
C PRO A 126 -16.79 -6.03 12.62
N SER A 127 -16.81 -5.45 11.42
CA SER A 127 -16.15 -4.17 11.12
C SER A 127 -14.70 -4.13 11.61
N ALA A 128 -13.96 -5.20 11.34
CA ALA A 128 -12.55 -5.32 11.66
C ALA A 128 -11.73 -4.19 11.01
N TYR A 129 -12.10 -3.82 9.78
CA TYR A 129 -11.55 -2.71 9.01
C TYR A 129 -12.66 -2.01 8.24
N GLN A 130 -12.54 -0.69 8.09
CA GLN A 130 -13.51 0.16 7.42
C GLN A 130 -12.80 1.35 6.81
N GLY A 131 -13.29 1.82 5.67
CA GLY A 131 -12.71 2.99 5.03
C GLY A 131 -13.35 3.31 3.70
N ARG A 132 -12.57 3.95 2.84
CA ARG A 132 -12.95 4.30 1.47
C ARG A 132 -12.27 3.38 0.48
N TYR A 133 -12.87 3.23 -0.69
CA TYR A 133 -12.26 2.48 -1.79
C TYR A 133 -12.54 3.12 -3.15
N TRP A 134 -11.67 2.80 -4.11
CA TRP A 134 -11.77 3.24 -5.49
C TRP A 134 -11.47 2.08 -6.42
N ILE A 135 -12.24 1.97 -7.50
CA ILE A 135 -12.06 0.93 -8.51
C ILE A 135 -11.61 1.60 -9.80
N THR A 136 -10.48 1.14 -10.34
CA THR A 136 -9.95 1.58 -11.65
C THR A 136 -9.73 0.37 -12.52
N GLY A 137 -10.58 0.19 -13.54
CA GLY A 137 -10.56 -1.01 -14.37
C GLY A 137 -10.87 -2.26 -13.53
N ASN A 138 -9.89 -3.15 -13.38
CA ASN A 138 -9.99 -4.33 -12.54
C ASN A 138 -9.22 -4.22 -11.21
N ARG A 139 -8.59 -3.08 -10.91
CA ARG A 139 -7.90 -2.83 -9.63
C ARG A 139 -8.86 -2.17 -8.65
N ILE A 140 -8.73 -2.51 -7.37
CA ILE A 140 -9.35 -1.80 -6.27
C ILE A 140 -8.29 -1.33 -5.28
N ASP A 141 -8.38 -0.07 -4.87
CA ASP A 141 -7.53 0.55 -3.85
C ASP A 141 -8.41 0.94 -2.66
N TYR A 142 -7.90 0.71 -1.45
CA TYR A 142 -8.56 0.97 -0.17
C TYR A 142 -7.74 1.99 0.62
N LEU A 143 -8.42 2.93 1.26
CA LEU A 143 -7.88 3.76 2.32
C LEU A 143 -8.71 3.51 3.59
N ASP A 144 -8.13 2.78 4.53
CA ASP A 144 -8.74 2.49 5.81
C ASP A 144 -8.82 3.77 6.67
N ASP A 145 -9.83 3.86 7.52
CA ASP A 145 -10.01 4.97 8.47
C ASP A 145 -8.88 5.02 9.52
N LEU A 146 -8.14 3.93 9.72
CA LEU A 146 -6.89 3.89 10.51
C LEU A 146 -5.68 4.42 9.73
N GLY A 147 -5.86 4.85 8.48
CA GLY A 147 -4.87 5.57 7.68
C GLY A 147 -3.91 4.70 6.87
N PHE A 148 -4.15 3.39 6.77
CA PHE A 148 -3.35 2.52 5.91
C PHE A 148 -4.01 2.30 4.55
N TRP A 149 -3.18 2.08 3.54
CA TRP A 149 -3.62 1.71 2.20
C TRP A 149 -3.56 0.22 2.00
N ALA A 150 -4.51 -0.30 1.24
CA ALA A 150 -4.54 -1.68 0.80
C ALA A 150 -4.97 -1.72 -0.66
N PHE A 151 -4.68 -2.80 -1.39
CA PHE A 151 -5.11 -2.92 -2.77
C PHE A 151 -5.43 -4.37 -3.11
N GLY A 152 -6.24 -4.55 -4.15
CA GLY A 152 -6.62 -5.84 -4.68
C GLY A 152 -6.96 -5.75 -6.15
N GLU A 153 -7.29 -6.90 -6.73
CA GLU A 153 -7.68 -6.99 -8.12
C GLU A 153 -8.84 -7.94 -8.32
N PHE A 154 -9.74 -7.59 -9.23
CA PHE A 154 -10.78 -8.45 -9.75
C PHE A 154 -10.22 -9.26 -10.94
N ARG A 155 -10.24 -10.59 -10.82
CA ARG A 155 -9.78 -11.52 -11.87
C ARG A 155 -10.70 -12.72 -11.89
N ASP A 156 -11.15 -13.11 -13.09
CA ASP A 156 -12.02 -14.28 -13.31
C ASP A 156 -13.28 -14.32 -12.41
N GLY A 157 -13.87 -13.15 -12.13
CA GLY A 157 -15.05 -13.03 -11.27
C GLY A 157 -14.78 -13.10 -9.76
N HIS A 158 -13.51 -13.15 -9.35
CA HIS A 158 -13.06 -13.17 -7.96
C HIS A 158 -12.36 -11.87 -7.59
N LEU A 159 -12.45 -11.46 -6.32
CA LEU A 159 -11.60 -10.43 -5.75
C LEU A 159 -10.37 -11.10 -5.12
N HIS A 160 -9.18 -10.65 -5.47
CA HIS A 160 -7.92 -11.08 -4.88
C HIS A 160 -7.34 -9.92 -4.07
N HIS A 161 -7.25 -10.09 -2.75
CA HIS A 161 -6.83 -9.03 -1.84
C HIS A 161 -6.20 -9.60 -0.57
N ALA A 162 -5.08 -9.03 -0.12
CA ALA A 162 -4.38 -9.39 1.14
C ALA A 162 -4.09 -10.90 1.31
N GLY A 163 -3.84 -11.62 0.20
CA GLY A 163 -3.62 -13.08 0.19
C GLY A 163 -4.90 -13.93 0.20
N TYR A 164 -6.07 -13.31 0.24
CA TYR A 164 -7.37 -13.96 0.15
C TYR A 164 -7.90 -13.91 -1.29
N ARG A 165 -8.67 -14.93 -1.64
CA ARG A 165 -9.52 -14.97 -2.83
C ARG A 165 -10.96 -14.97 -2.36
N PHE A 166 -11.75 -14.04 -2.86
CA PHE A 166 -13.14 -13.88 -2.48
C PHE A 166 -14.07 -14.25 -3.64
N THR A 167 -15.19 -14.85 -3.28
CA THR A 167 -16.35 -15.06 -4.15
C THR A 167 -17.43 -14.06 -3.81
N ARG A 168 -18.17 -13.63 -4.82
CA ARG A 168 -19.33 -12.76 -4.61
C ARG A 168 -20.49 -13.57 -4.04
N ARG A 169 -21.17 -13.02 -3.04
CA ARG A 169 -22.37 -13.61 -2.41
C ARG A 169 -23.66 -13.03 -2.98
#